data_AF-A0A8H6LZ59-F1
#
_entry.id   AF-A0A8H6LZ59-F1
#
_cell.length_a   1.000
_cell.length_b   1.000
_cell.length_c   1.000
_cell.angle_alpha   90.00
_cell.angle_beta   90.00
_cell.angle_gamma   90.00
#
_symmetry.space_group_name_H-M   'P 1'
#
loop_
_entity.id
_entity.type
_entity.pdbx_description
1 polymer ?
#
loop_
_entity_poly.entity_id
_entity_poly.type
_entity_poly.pdbx_seq_one_letter_code
_entity_poly.pdbx_strand_id
1 'polypeptide(L)'
;MQREWIRCTPSWRKGGARRDCVYLVEDDSKPGFREPNVVRVKAFMSFNYEGTEYPCAAVEWFKKVGRRPDDETGMWIVKPDMSSGERDVTVVHIDSILRSAHLIPVYGSYYPTIPPDYDHNDSLDDFQAYHVDKYIDHHANEIAF
;
A
#
# COMPACT_ATOMS: atom_id res chain seq x y z
N MET A 1 19.52 -9.23 -11.15
CA MET A 1 19.37 -8.27 -10.04
C MET A 1 18.40 -7.20 -10.51
N GLN A 2 17.13 -7.29 -10.10
CA GLN A 2 16.10 -6.32 -10.46
C GLN A 2 16.09 -5.22 -9.39
N ARG A 3 16.22 -3.96 -9.79
CA ARG A 3 16.20 -2.82 -8.87
C ARG A 3 14.82 -2.17 -8.92
N GLU A 4 14.16 -2.09 -7.78
CA GLU A 4 12.90 -1.37 -7.62
C GLU A 4 13.14 0.02 -7.00
N TRP A 5 12.25 0.97 -7.30
CA TRP A 5 12.30 2.32 -6.76
C TRP A 5 10.93 2.66 -6.18
N ILE A 6 10.89 2.81 -4.85
CA ILE A 6 9.70 3.23 -4.11
C ILE A 6 9.76 4.75 -3.94
N ARG A 7 8.67 5.44 -4.28
CA ARG A 7 8.60 6.91 -4.32
C ARG A 7 7.55 7.43 -3.36
N CYS A 8 7.92 8.53 -2.71
CA CYS A 8 7.02 9.40 -1.99
C CYS A 8 7.35 10.84 -2.35
N THR A 9 6.79 11.32 -3.46
CA THR A 9 7.07 12.64 -4.04
C THR A 9 5.84 13.54 -3.93
N PRO A 10 5.89 14.67 -3.20
CA PRO A 10 4.74 15.56 -3.02
C PRO A 10 4.19 16.20 -4.30
N SER A 11 5.03 16.37 -5.33
CA SER A 11 4.60 16.79 -6.68
C SER A 11 5.38 16.03 -7.74
N TRP A 12 4.68 15.28 -8.58
CA TRP A 12 5.28 14.48 -9.65
C TRP A 12 4.93 15.06 -11.02
N ARG A 13 5.94 15.39 -11.83
CA ARG A 13 5.77 15.95 -13.20
C ARG A 13 4.83 17.17 -13.27
N LYS A 14 4.92 18.06 -12.27
CA LYS A 14 4.04 19.24 -12.09
C LYS A 14 2.56 18.90 -11.82
N GLY A 15 2.25 17.64 -11.51
CA GLY A 15 0.95 17.18 -11.04
C GLY A 15 0.93 16.95 -9.54
N GLY A 16 -0.03 16.14 -9.10
CA GLY A 16 -0.25 15.77 -7.71
C GLY A 16 0.85 14.91 -7.09
N ALA A 17 0.59 14.51 -5.84
CA ALA A 17 1.52 13.69 -5.08
C ALA A 17 1.57 12.26 -5.63
N ARG A 18 2.78 11.71 -5.72
CA ARG A 18 3.00 10.29 -6.02
C ARG A 18 3.47 9.58 -4.76
N ARG A 19 2.60 8.75 -4.20
CA ARG A 19 2.83 7.99 -2.97
C ARG A 19 2.65 6.51 -3.30
N ASP A 20 3.76 5.81 -3.50
CA ASP A 20 3.73 4.40 -3.88
C ASP A 20 3.20 3.54 -2.70
N CYS A 21 2.51 2.45 -3.02
CA CYS A 21 2.12 1.43 -2.05
C CYS A 21 3.18 0.34 -1.97
N VAL A 22 3.28 -0.31 -0.82
CA VAL A 22 4.31 -1.32 -0.54
C VAL A 22 3.75 -2.46 0.30
N TYR A 23 4.33 -3.64 0.12
CA TYR A 23 4.20 -4.76 1.04
C TYR A 23 5.12 -4.54 2.24
N LEU A 24 4.57 -4.70 3.44
CA LEU A 24 5.29 -4.59 4.70
C LEU A 24 5.44 -5.98 5.34
N VAL A 25 6.60 -6.26 5.93
CA VAL A 25 6.80 -7.44 6.77
C VAL A 25 6.75 -7.04 8.24
N GLU A 26 5.77 -7.58 8.97
CA GLU A 26 5.67 -7.37 10.43
C GLU A 26 6.37 -8.46 11.23
N ASP A 27 6.51 -9.67 10.68
CA ASP A 27 7.07 -10.82 11.38
C ASP A 27 7.73 -11.79 10.40
N ASP A 28 9.05 -11.67 10.26
CA ASP A 28 9.91 -12.53 9.43
C ASP A 28 9.97 -13.98 9.91
N SER A 29 9.46 -14.29 11.11
CA SER A 29 9.50 -15.64 11.69
C SER A 29 8.39 -16.56 11.17
N LYS A 30 7.38 -16.02 10.50
CA LYS A 30 6.24 -16.80 9.98
C LYS A 30 6.55 -17.34 8.58
N PRO A 31 6.61 -18.68 8.38
CA PRO A 31 6.88 -19.25 7.07
C PRO A 31 5.68 -19.06 6.13
N GLY A 32 5.94 -18.40 5.00
CA GLY A 32 4.98 -18.15 3.93
C GLY A 32 4.25 -16.82 4.09
N PHE A 33 4.25 -16.01 3.03
CA PHE A 33 3.56 -14.72 2.97
C PHE A 33 2.07 -14.96 2.67
N ARG A 34 1.35 -15.56 3.62
CA ARG A 34 -0.06 -15.91 3.40
C ARG A 34 -0.98 -14.69 3.41
N GLU A 35 -0.50 -13.58 3.96
CA GLU A 35 -1.32 -12.42 4.27
C GLU A 35 -0.52 -11.13 4.08
N PRO A 36 -0.68 -10.42 2.94
CA PRO A 36 0.05 -9.20 2.70
C PRO A 36 -0.45 -8.06 3.58
N ASN A 37 0.47 -7.45 4.34
CA ASN A 37 0.26 -6.13 4.90
C ASN A 37 0.62 -5.11 3.84
N VAL A 38 -0.36 -4.31 3.42
CA VAL A 38 -0.16 -3.29 2.39
C VAL A 38 -0.31 -1.92 3.02
N VAL A 39 0.64 -1.04 2.73
CA VAL A 39 0.64 0.33 3.22
C VAL A 39 0.99 1.30 2.10
N ARG A 40 0.59 2.56 2.22
CA ARG A 40 0.97 3.66 1.33
C ARG A 40 2.02 4.51 2.00
N VAL A 41 3.15 4.75 1.33
CA VAL A 41 4.22 5.59 1.87
C VAL A 41 3.82 7.07 1.83
N LYS A 42 3.89 7.75 2.97
CA LYS A 42 3.53 9.16 3.14
C LYS A 42 4.73 10.09 3.28
N ALA A 43 5.84 9.57 3.80
CA ALA A 43 7.13 10.24 3.86
C ALA A 43 8.27 9.23 4.08
N PHE A 44 9.47 9.59 3.64
CA PHE A 44 10.72 8.98 4.09
C PHE A 44 11.45 9.98 4.99
N MET A 45 11.97 9.51 6.11
CA MET A 45 12.64 10.33 7.13
C MET A 45 13.71 9.51 7.85
N SER A 46 14.63 10.16 8.55
CA SER A 46 15.51 9.50 9.51
C SER A 46 15.60 10.33 10.78
N PHE A 47 15.91 9.69 11.89
CA PHE A 47 16.23 10.37 13.15
C PHE A 47 17.44 9.70 13.82
N ASN A 48 18.16 10.46 14.65
CA ASN A 48 19.26 9.91 15.44
C ASN A 48 18.80 9.68 16.88
N TYR A 49 19.08 8.49 17.41
CA TYR A 49 18.87 8.16 18.82
C TYR A 49 20.09 7.39 19.34
N GLU A 50 20.70 7.90 20.41
CA GLU A 50 21.91 7.35 21.02
C GLU A 50 23.06 7.11 20.02
N GLY A 51 23.24 8.04 19.06
CA GLY A 51 24.29 7.94 18.05
C GLY A 51 23.99 7.00 16.89
N THR A 52 22.84 6.32 16.90
CA THR A 52 22.38 5.45 15.81
C THR A 52 21.37 6.20 14.94
N GLU A 53 21.58 6.22 13.63
CA GLU A 53 20.60 6.74 12.67
C GLU A 53 19.57 5.64 12.33
N TYR A 54 18.29 5.97 12.47
CA TYR A 54 17.18 5.10 12.16
C TYR A 54 16.47 5.61 10.90
N PRO A 55 16.65 4.94 9.74
CA PRO A 55 15.88 5.23 8.54
C PRO A 55 14.43 4.73 8.69
N CYS A 56 13.47 5.61 8.45
CA CYS A 56 12.06 5.33 8.65
C CYS A 56 11.18 5.79 7.48
N ALA A 57 9.99 5.19 7.42
CA ALA A 57 8.90 5.64 6.57
C ALA A 57 7.68 5.92 7.44
N ALA A 58 7.01 7.05 7.19
CA ALA A 58 5.64 7.25 7.65
C ALA A 58 4.69 6.57 6.66
N VAL A 59 3.85 5.66 7.14
CA VAL A 59 3.02 4.80 6.29
C VAL A 59 1.56 4.86 6.72
N GLU A 60 0.68 4.87 5.73
CA GLU A 60 -0.77 4.82 5.89
C GLU A 60 -1.26 3.40 5.63
N TRP A 61 -2.04 2.85 6.56
CA TRP A 61 -2.38 1.42 6.55
C TRP A 61 -3.61 1.11 5.70
N PHE A 62 -3.58 -0.07 5.06
CA PHE A 62 -4.77 -0.73 4.55
C PHE A 62 -5.02 -2.02 5.33
N LYS A 63 -6.27 -2.25 5.73
CA LYS A 63 -6.70 -3.50 6.36
C LYS A 63 -7.45 -4.39 5.38
N LYS A 64 -7.24 -5.70 5.52
CA LYS A 64 -7.93 -6.73 4.73
C LYS A 64 -9.44 -6.70 4.94
N VAL A 65 -10.17 -6.97 3.87
CA VAL A 65 -11.61 -7.22 3.87
C VAL A 65 -11.82 -8.72 3.80
N GLY A 66 -12.38 -9.30 4.86
CA GLY A 66 -12.59 -10.75 4.94
C GLY A 66 -11.35 -11.52 5.39
N ARG A 67 -11.42 -12.86 5.29
CA ARG A 67 -10.38 -13.80 5.76
C ARG A 67 -9.68 -14.58 4.65
N ARG A 68 -10.08 -14.37 3.40
CA ARG A 68 -9.55 -15.06 2.22
C ARG A 68 -9.59 -14.12 1.02
N PRO A 69 -8.83 -14.40 -0.05
CA PRO A 69 -8.94 -13.68 -1.31
C PRO A 69 -10.38 -13.71 -1.84
N ASP A 70 -10.72 -12.71 -2.64
CA ASP A 70 -11.97 -12.64 -3.37
C ASP A 70 -12.17 -13.87 -4.28
N ASP A 71 -13.36 -14.47 -4.23
CA ASP A 71 -13.61 -15.75 -4.89
C ASP A 71 -13.62 -15.62 -6.44
N GLU A 72 -13.90 -14.42 -6.98
CA GLU A 72 -13.95 -14.18 -8.43
C GLU A 72 -12.57 -13.85 -9.03
N THR A 73 -11.83 -12.95 -8.38
CA THR A 73 -10.54 -12.44 -8.88
C THR A 73 -9.34 -13.22 -8.32
N GLY A 74 -9.52 -13.90 -7.19
CA GLY A 74 -8.45 -14.51 -6.41
C GLY A 74 -7.51 -13.49 -5.75
N MET A 75 -7.84 -12.20 -5.77
CA MET A 75 -7.02 -11.13 -5.17
C MET A 75 -7.47 -10.82 -3.74
N TRP A 76 -6.55 -10.42 -2.88
CA TRP A 76 -6.92 -9.86 -1.59
C TRP A 76 -7.61 -8.51 -1.78
N ILE A 77 -8.70 -8.27 -1.05
CA ILE A 77 -9.33 -6.94 -0.98
C ILE A 77 -8.87 -6.27 0.30
N VAL A 78 -8.42 -5.02 0.19
CA VAL A 78 -8.03 -4.17 1.31
C VAL A 78 -8.79 -2.86 1.28
N LYS A 79 -8.97 -2.22 2.42
CA LYS A 79 -9.56 -0.88 2.56
C LYS A 79 -8.71 -0.02 3.45
N PRO A 80 -8.76 1.33 3.34
CA PRO A 80 -8.05 2.21 4.25
C PRO A 80 -8.36 1.82 5.69
N ASP A 81 -7.32 1.65 6.51
CA ASP A 81 -7.53 1.47 7.93
C ASP A 81 -7.83 2.83 8.56
N MET A 82 -8.84 2.85 9.43
CA MET A 82 -9.40 4.07 9.97
C MET A 82 -9.32 4.00 11.50
N SER A 83 -8.64 4.98 12.09
CA SER A 83 -8.55 5.20 13.53
C SER A 83 -9.18 6.55 13.86
N SER A 84 -10.21 6.55 14.71
CA SER A 84 -10.93 7.78 15.12
C SER A 84 -11.46 8.66 13.97
N GLY A 85 -11.82 8.04 12.84
CA GLY A 85 -12.34 8.75 11.66
C GLY A 85 -11.27 9.26 10.69
N GLU A 86 -9.99 9.09 11.00
CA GLU A 86 -8.86 9.41 10.12
C GLU A 86 -8.15 8.14 9.67
N ARG A 87 -7.34 8.24 8.61
CA ARG A 87 -6.53 7.11 8.16
C ARG A 87 -5.45 6.80 9.19
N ASP A 88 -5.28 5.53 9.49
CA ASP A 88 -4.26 5.09 10.44
C ASP A 88 -2.86 5.26 9.85
N VAL A 89 -1.99 5.99 10.55
CA VAL A 89 -0.64 6.33 10.11
C VAL A 89 0.35 6.03 11.22
N THR A 90 1.39 5.26 10.89
CA THR A 90 2.47 4.94 11.83
C THR A 90 3.84 5.16 11.20
N VAL A 91 4.88 5.12 12.03
CA VAL A 91 6.28 5.15 11.59
C VAL A 91 6.85 3.74 11.67
N VAL A 92 7.42 3.26 10.56
CA VAL A 92 8.05 1.95 10.44
C VAL A 92 9.51 2.10 10.02
N HIS A 93 10.37 1.15 10.39
CA HIS A 93 11.74 1.10 9.89
C HIS A 93 11.74 0.74 8.39
N ILE A 94 12.60 1.36 7.58
CA ILE A 94 12.59 1.11 6.12
C ILE A 94 12.85 -0.36 5.78
N ASP A 95 13.63 -1.08 6.59
CA ASP A 95 13.92 -2.51 6.37
C ASP A 95 12.69 -3.43 6.47
N SER A 96 11.58 -2.94 7.04
CA SER A 96 10.30 -3.67 7.04
C SER A 96 9.58 -3.61 5.68
N ILE A 97 10.03 -2.75 4.76
CA ILE A 97 9.45 -2.63 3.42
C ILE A 97 10.03 -3.73 2.53
N LEU A 98 9.17 -4.65 2.10
CA LEU A 98 9.58 -5.77 1.27
C LEU A 98 9.74 -5.36 -0.21
N ARG A 99 8.69 -4.74 -0.76
CA ARG A 99 8.56 -4.45 -2.20
C ARG A 99 7.41 -3.49 -2.46
N SER A 100 7.34 -2.88 -3.64
CA SER A 100 6.14 -2.17 -4.07
C SER A 100 4.93 -3.11 -4.19
N ALA A 101 3.76 -2.55 -3.92
CA ALA A 101 2.47 -3.19 -4.08
C ALA A 101 1.63 -2.34 -5.04
N HIS A 102 0.86 -2.99 -5.90
CA HIS A 102 -0.07 -2.33 -6.80
C HIS A 102 -1.50 -2.53 -6.29
N LEU A 103 -2.26 -1.43 -6.20
CA LEU A 103 -3.64 -1.43 -5.75
C LEU A 103 -4.56 -0.99 -6.88
N ILE A 104 -5.61 -1.78 -7.12
CA ILE A 104 -6.64 -1.48 -8.12
C ILE A 104 -7.94 -1.18 -7.39
N PRO A 105 -8.59 -0.03 -7.60
CA PRO A 105 -9.87 0.24 -6.94
C PRO A 105 -10.92 -0.84 -7.22
N VAL A 106 -11.74 -1.15 -6.21
CA VAL A 106 -12.92 -2.00 -6.41
C VAL A 106 -14.04 -1.14 -7.00
N TYR A 107 -14.59 -1.58 -8.13
CA TYR A 107 -15.69 -0.91 -8.83
C TYR A 107 -17.00 -1.72 -8.70
N GLY A 108 -18.15 -1.08 -8.89
CA GLY A 108 -19.45 -1.76 -8.89
C GLY A 108 -20.62 -0.85 -8.55
N SER A 109 -21.83 -1.41 -8.51
CA SER A 109 -23.08 -0.65 -8.29
C SER A 109 -23.18 0.06 -6.94
N TYR A 110 -22.40 -0.38 -5.96
CA TYR A 110 -22.30 0.25 -4.63
C TYR A 110 -21.19 1.30 -4.55
N TYR A 111 -20.40 1.48 -5.62
CA TYR A 111 -19.30 2.41 -5.70
C TYR A 111 -19.66 3.60 -6.61
N PRO A 112 -19.14 4.80 -6.32
CA PRO A 112 -19.46 5.98 -7.11
C PRO A 112 -19.02 5.81 -8.57
N THR A 113 -19.88 6.25 -9.50
CA THR A 113 -19.51 6.40 -10.91
C THR A 113 -18.35 7.39 -11.00
N ILE A 114 -17.29 7.00 -11.71
CA ILE A 114 -16.11 7.85 -11.89
C ILE A 114 -16.48 9.01 -12.83
N PRO A 115 -16.34 10.28 -12.41
CA PRO A 115 -16.55 11.42 -13.27
C PRO A 115 -15.59 11.42 -14.48
N PRO A 116 -15.97 11.98 -15.65
CA PRO A 116 -15.07 12.07 -16.80
C PRO A 116 -13.78 12.86 -16.54
N ASP A 117 -13.82 13.79 -15.59
CA ASP A 117 -12.73 14.67 -15.17
C ASP A 117 -12.04 14.20 -13.88
N TYR A 118 -12.24 12.94 -13.49
CA TYR A 118 -11.60 12.35 -12.32
C TYR A 118 -10.08 12.41 -12.42
N ASP A 119 -9.43 12.98 -11.41
CA ASP A 119 -7.97 12.98 -11.34
C ASP A 119 -7.47 11.65 -10.74
N HIS A 120 -6.69 10.92 -11.53
CA HIS A 120 -6.01 9.71 -11.10
C HIS A 120 -5.20 9.87 -9.80
N ASN A 121 -4.74 11.08 -9.46
CA ASN A 121 -4.03 11.36 -8.21
C ASN A 121 -4.87 11.05 -6.96
N ASP A 122 -6.20 11.12 -7.07
CA ASP A 122 -7.12 10.90 -5.95
C ASP A 122 -7.54 9.42 -5.81
N SER A 123 -7.08 8.55 -6.71
CA SER A 123 -7.51 7.14 -6.79
C SER A 123 -7.27 6.35 -5.51
N LEU A 124 -6.24 6.66 -4.73
CA LEU A 124 -5.95 5.98 -3.46
C LEU A 124 -6.64 6.63 -2.24
N ASP A 125 -7.27 7.79 -2.46
CA ASP A 125 -7.92 8.61 -1.44
C ASP A 125 -9.45 8.45 -1.48
N ASP A 126 -10.07 8.36 -2.66
CA ASP A 126 -11.54 8.38 -2.81
C ASP A 126 -12.24 7.01 -2.78
N PHE A 127 -11.55 5.94 -3.17
CA PHE A 127 -12.18 4.61 -3.22
C PHE A 127 -12.16 3.93 -1.85
N GLN A 128 -13.26 3.21 -1.54
CA GLN A 128 -13.46 2.57 -0.25
C GLN A 128 -12.68 1.26 -0.08
N ALA A 129 -12.31 0.61 -1.19
CA ALA A 129 -11.61 -0.67 -1.19
C ALA A 129 -10.81 -0.86 -2.47
N TYR A 130 -9.80 -1.74 -2.40
CA TYR A 130 -8.83 -1.99 -3.45
C TYR A 130 -8.51 -3.48 -3.51
N HIS A 131 -8.37 -4.02 -4.71
CA HIS A 131 -7.70 -5.29 -4.93
C HIS A 131 -6.18 -5.09 -4.83
N VAL A 132 -5.52 -6.01 -4.14
CA VAL A 132 -4.06 -6.15 -4.15
C VAL A 132 -3.68 -6.94 -5.39
N ASP A 133 -3.10 -6.25 -6.37
CA ASP A 133 -2.81 -6.82 -7.68
C ASP A 133 -1.60 -7.76 -7.62
N LYS A 134 -1.90 -9.05 -7.52
CA LYS A 134 -0.92 -10.14 -7.52
C LYS A 134 -0.52 -10.59 -8.93
N TYR A 135 -1.06 -9.97 -9.97
CA TYR A 135 -0.81 -10.34 -11.38
C TYR A 135 0.10 -9.33 -12.09
N ILE A 136 0.46 -8.22 -11.45
CA ILE A 136 1.33 -7.18 -12.02
C ILE A 136 2.73 -7.71 -12.36
N ASP A 137 3.28 -8.62 -11.55
CA ASP A 137 4.53 -9.31 -11.79
C ASP A 137 4.64 -10.63 -10.98
N HIS A 138 5.71 -11.39 -11.23
CA HIS A 138 6.00 -12.66 -10.56
C HIS A 138 6.16 -12.52 -9.04
N HIS A 139 6.79 -11.45 -8.57
CA HIS A 139 7.04 -11.27 -7.14
C HIS A 139 5.77 -10.88 -6.39
N ALA A 140 4.95 -10.01 -6.96
CA ALA A 140 3.63 -9.72 -6.42
C ALA A 140 2.77 -10.99 -6.34
N ASN A 141 2.90 -11.89 -7.33
CA ASN A 141 2.23 -13.18 -7.29
C ASN A 141 2.68 -14.04 -6.11
N GLU A 142 3.99 -14.22 -5.92
CA GLU A 142 4.55 -15.00 -4.81
C GLU A 142 4.22 -14.40 -3.43
N ILE A 143 4.16 -13.08 -3.34
CA ILE A 143 3.88 -12.35 -2.10
C ILE A 143 2.39 -12.44 -1.76
N ALA A 144 1.48 -12.21 -2.71
CA ALA A 144 0.04 -12.14 -2.43
C ALA A 144 -0.73 -13.44 -2.75
N PHE A 145 -0.03 -14.57 -2.92
CA PHE A 145 -0.61 -15.89 -3.22
C PHE A 145 -1.47 -16.44 -2.07
#